data_AF-A0A8S3E2V5-F1
#
_entry.id   AF-A0A8S3E2V5-F1
#
_cell.length_a   1.000
_cell.length_b   1.000
_cell.length_c   1.000
_cell.angle_alpha   90.00
_cell.angle_beta   90.00
_cell.angle_gamma   90.00
#
_symmetry.space_group_name_H-M   'P 1'
#
loop_
_entity.id
_entity.type
_entity.pdbx_description
1 polymer ?
#
loop_
_entity_poly.entity_id
_entity_poly.type
_entity_poly.pdbx_seq_one_letter_code
_entity_poly.pdbx_strand_id
1 'polypeptide(L)'
;MLFKVLTRNVLETLPFRASIRDFDLDPPLTYKGLKDAFHTGTVLKEKSIHINYCYSSPALRCVQTAAKLLEGLQLQNKIKMRIEPGIFECTGWYTAAESDDILTMPRFMTKKELLENKYVVDKNYHEQMSMVDLCHLENELEFYQRCHAVTANILKMHEQEYINYIQQGQTSLQQNVHILFVAHAPNLETCTRKLCGGKFRPDTLPHVIRNVDFLTMTVIEKTDNNCEKWIFRRSSFYGDEF
;
A
#
# COMPACT_ATOMS: atom_id res chain seq x y z
N MET A 1 20.23 16.73 17.44
CA MET A 1 20.55 15.29 17.37
C MET A 1 21.28 15.04 16.05
N LEU A 2 22.47 14.44 16.07
CA LEU A 2 23.26 14.18 14.87
C LEU A 2 22.88 12.78 14.31
N PHE A 3 22.35 12.72 13.10
CA PHE A 3 22.22 11.46 12.36
C PHE A 3 23.59 11.08 11.80
N LYS A 4 24.06 9.85 12.07
CA LYS A 4 25.36 9.36 11.61
C LYS A 4 25.17 8.07 10.81
N VAL A 5 25.67 8.07 9.57
CA VAL A 5 25.66 6.90 8.69
C VAL A 5 26.72 5.91 9.17
N LEU A 6 26.29 4.75 9.67
CA LEU A 6 27.19 3.71 10.19
C LEU A 6 27.41 2.56 9.20
N THR A 7 26.56 2.45 8.17
CA THR A 7 26.68 1.42 7.12
C THR A 7 26.23 1.98 5.78
N ARG A 8 26.66 1.37 4.67
CA ARG A 8 26.22 1.73 3.32
C ARG A 8 24.77 1.33 3.01
N ASN A 9 24.11 0.59 3.90
CA ASN A 9 22.70 0.23 3.76
C ASN A 9 21.75 1.23 4.43
N VAL A 10 22.28 2.26 5.09
CA VAL A 10 21.51 3.38 5.65
C VAL A 10 21.49 4.53 4.64
N LEU A 11 20.41 5.31 4.61
CA LEU A 11 20.33 6.50 3.76
C LEU A 11 21.41 7.52 4.12
N GLU A 12 22.03 8.13 3.12
CA GLU A 12 23.01 9.21 3.35
C GLU A 12 22.38 10.42 4.04
N THR A 13 21.11 10.68 3.75
CA THR A 13 20.28 11.70 4.38
C THR A 13 18.90 11.15 4.71
N LEU A 14 18.40 11.45 5.91
CA LEU A 14 17.00 11.17 6.24
C LEU A 14 16.06 12.17 5.55
N PRO A 15 14.85 11.74 5.18
CA PRO A 15 13.78 12.64 4.81
C PRO A 15 13.54 13.72 5.88
N PHE A 16 13.12 14.91 5.49
CA PHE A 16 12.71 15.93 6.44
C PHE A 16 11.50 15.46 7.24
N ARG A 17 11.58 15.58 8.57
CA ARG A 17 10.48 15.39 9.51
C ARG A 17 10.57 16.44 10.61
N ALA A 18 9.41 16.82 11.17
CA ALA A 18 9.34 17.75 12.28
C ALA A 18 10.14 17.28 13.50
N SER A 19 10.13 15.97 13.80
CA SER A 19 10.95 15.35 14.82
C SER A 19 11.70 14.13 14.27
N ILE A 20 12.96 14.00 14.65
CA ILE A 20 13.77 12.82 14.31
C ILE A 20 13.29 11.56 15.03
N ARG A 21 12.59 11.69 16.18
CA ARG A 21 12.03 10.55 16.91
C ARG A 21 10.86 9.90 16.17
N ASP A 22 10.26 10.59 15.21
CA ASP A 22 9.16 10.01 14.45
C ASP A 22 9.61 8.82 13.59
N PHE A 23 10.92 8.70 13.32
CA PHE A 23 11.49 7.53 12.65
C PHE A 23 11.55 6.27 13.52
N ASP A 24 11.37 6.39 14.84
CA ASP A 24 11.43 5.23 15.76
C ASP A 24 10.28 4.25 15.46
N LEU A 25 9.10 4.77 15.12
CA LEU A 25 7.91 3.97 14.78
C LEU A 25 7.54 4.04 13.28
N ASP A 26 8.12 4.97 12.53
CA ASP A 26 7.92 5.10 11.08
C ASP A 26 9.27 5.19 10.33
N PRO A 27 10.07 4.11 10.35
CA PRO A 27 11.41 4.12 9.77
C PRO A 27 11.38 4.21 8.24
N PRO A 28 12.41 4.81 7.63
CA PRO A 28 12.55 4.80 6.18
C PRO A 28 13.02 3.44 5.66
N LEU A 29 12.92 3.24 4.36
CA LEU A 29 13.64 2.18 3.66
C LEU A 29 15.16 2.35 3.79
N THR A 30 15.83 1.21 3.75
CA THR A 30 17.29 1.13 3.55
C THR A 30 17.67 1.56 2.14
N TYR A 31 18.96 1.83 1.92
CA TYR A 31 19.48 2.09 0.58
C TYR A 31 19.20 0.91 -0.38
N LYS A 32 19.38 -0.33 0.08
CA LYS A 32 19.03 -1.52 -0.71
C LYS A 32 17.53 -1.55 -1.03
N GLY A 33 16.66 -1.31 -0.05
CA GLY A 33 15.21 -1.29 -0.26
C GLY A 33 14.76 -0.28 -1.32
N LEU A 34 15.36 0.93 -1.34
CA LEU A 34 15.11 1.90 -2.40
C LEU A 34 15.53 1.40 -3.79
N LYS A 35 16.71 0.77 -3.90
CA LYS A 35 17.20 0.22 -5.17
C LYS A 35 16.36 -0.94 -5.67
N ASP A 36 15.98 -1.85 -4.78
CA ASP A 36 15.15 -3.00 -5.12
C ASP A 36 13.78 -2.53 -5.61
N ALA A 37 13.15 -1.56 -4.92
CA ALA A 37 11.86 -1.00 -5.34
C ALA A 37 11.93 -0.33 -6.72
N PHE A 38 13.00 0.44 -6.98
CA PHE A 38 13.24 1.03 -8.29
C PHE A 38 13.41 -0.05 -9.37
N HIS A 39 14.23 -1.06 -9.09
CA HIS A 39 14.48 -2.16 -10.03
C HIS A 39 13.20 -2.95 -10.34
N THR A 40 12.39 -3.27 -9.33
CA THR A 40 11.09 -3.89 -9.54
C THR A 40 10.21 -3.04 -10.46
N GLY A 41 10.19 -1.72 -10.29
CA GLY A 41 9.50 -0.81 -11.20
C GLY A 41 10.01 -0.90 -12.64
N THR A 42 11.33 -1.00 -12.85
CA THR A 42 11.91 -1.19 -14.19
C THR A 42 11.50 -2.52 -14.82
N VAL A 43 11.46 -3.61 -14.05
CA VAL A 43 11.01 -4.92 -14.53
C VAL A 43 9.53 -4.88 -14.91
N LEU A 44 8.68 -4.26 -14.10
CA LEU A 44 7.26 -4.09 -14.44
C LEU A 44 7.08 -3.32 -15.76
N LYS A 45 7.90 -2.30 -15.99
CA LYS A 45 7.91 -1.53 -17.24
C LYS A 45 8.33 -2.40 -18.43
N GLU A 46 9.39 -3.18 -18.30
CA GLU A 46 9.87 -4.11 -19.34
C GLU A 46 8.83 -5.18 -19.69
N LYS A 47 8.01 -5.58 -18.71
CA LYS A 47 6.87 -6.47 -18.92
C LYS A 47 5.61 -5.76 -19.42
N SER A 48 5.71 -4.49 -19.77
CA SER A 48 4.60 -3.66 -20.28
C SER A 48 3.39 -3.63 -19.33
N ILE A 49 3.64 -3.74 -18.02
CA ILE A 49 2.58 -3.57 -17.01
C ILE A 49 2.26 -2.09 -16.90
N HIS A 50 1.08 -1.72 -17.41
CA HIS A 50 0.53 -0.39 -17.21
C HIS A 50 -0.03 -0.26 -15.79
N ILE A 51 0.04 0.93 -15.18
CA ILE A 51 -0.61 1.25 -13.90
C ILE A 51 -1.39 2.53 -14.12
N ASN A 52 -2.65 2.58 -13.68
CA ASN A 52 -3.50 3.77 -13.79
C ASN A 52 -3.55 4.55 -12.47
N TYR A 53 -3.61 3.82 -11.36
CA TYR A 53 -3.72 4.39 -10.02
C TYR A 53 -2.73 3.74 -9.07
N CYS A 54 -2.20 4.51 -8.11
CA CYS A 54 -1.29 4.01 -7.09
C CYS A 54 -1.75 4.48 -5.71
N TYR A 55 -1.98 3.52 -4.83
CA TYR A 55 -2.33 3.70 -3.43
C TYR A 55 -1.16 3.25 -2.57
N SER A 56 -0.86 4.02 -1.52
CA SER A 56 0.16 3.68 -0.54
C SER A 56 -0.42 3.76 0.86
N SER A 57 -0.03 2.81 1.71
CA SER A 57 -0.13 2.97 3.16
C SER A 57 0.62 4.24 3.60
N PRO A 58 0.20 4.94 4.67
CA PRO A 58 0.86 6.16 5.15
C PRO A 58 2.26 5.93 5.72
N ALA A 59 2.66 4.69 6.00
CA ALA A 59 3.99 4.36 6.47
C ALA A 59 5.06 4.82 5.48
N LEU A 60 6.12 5.45 5.98
CA LEU A 60 7.19 6.02 5.16
C LEU A 60 7.83 4.98 4.23
N ARG A 61 8.02 3.76 4.72
CA ARG A 61 8.52 2.62 3.92
C ARG A 61 7.65 2.29 2.71
N CYS A 62 6.32 2.40 2.85
CA CYS A 62 5.38 2.17 1.75
C CYS A 62 5.38 3.34 0.77
N VAL A 63 5.39 4.57 1.27
CA VAL A 63 5.47 5.79 0.44
C VAL A 63 6.75 5.79 -0.40
N GLN A 64 7.89 5.46 0.20
CA GLN A 64 9.17 5.36 -0.50
C GLN A 64 9.18 4.23 -1.53
N THR A 65 8.59 3.07 -1.20
CA THR A 65 8.44 1.95 -2.13
C THR A 65 7.61 2.37 -3.35
N ALA A 66 6.45 2.98 -3.12
CA ALA A 66 5.56 3.44 -4.18
C ALA A 66 6.23 4.49 -5.08
N ALA A 67 6.92 5.46 -4.48
CA ALA A 67 7.66 6.48 -5.23
C ALA A 67 8.74 5.85 -6.14
N LYS A 68 9.51 4.88 -5.62
CA LYS A 68 10.56 4.20 -6.40
C LYS A 68 10.02 3.26 -7.46
N LEU A 69 8.93 2.55 -7.19
CA LEU A 69 8.23 1.75 -8.21
C LEU A 69 7.75 2.64 -9.37
N LEU A 70 7.10 3.77 -9.07
CA LEU A 70 6.64 4.72 -10.08
C LEU A 70 7.80 5.36 -10.86
N GLU A 71 8.93 5.62 -10.20
CA GLU A 71 10.15 6.10 -10.86
C GLU A 71 10.70 5.08 -11.86
N GLY A 72 10.83 3.81 -11.46
CA GLY A 72 11.27 2.72 -12.35
C GLY A 72 10.31 2.46 -13.50
N LEU A 73 8.99 2.60 -13.24
CA LEU A 73 7.93 2.54 -14.25
C LEU A 73 7.92 3.75 -15.21
N GLN A 74 8.65 4.82 -14.88
CA GLN A 74 8.61 6.12 -15.58
C GLN A 74 7.21 6.77 -15.56
N LEU A 75 6.52 6.62 -14.43
CA LEU A 75 5.18 7.15 -14.15
C LEU A 75 5.17 8.19 -13.02
N GLN A 76 6.32 8.53 -12.42
CA GLN A 76 6.43 9.45 -11.29
C GLN A 76 5.87 10.86 -11.54
N ASN A 77 5.82 11.29 -12.81
CA ASN A 77 5.23 12.58 -13.21
C ASN A 77 3.82 12.45 -13.80
N LYS A 78 3.30 11.22 -13.91
CA LYS A 78 2.00 10.91 -14.55
C LYS A 78 0.96 10.45 -13.53
N ILE A 79 1.40 9.71 -12.51
CA ILE A 79 0.54 9.16 -11.47
C ILE A 79 0.90 9.82 -10.16
N LYS A 80 -0.11 10.36 -9.49
CA LYS A 80 0.02 10.91 -8.14
C LYS A 80 -0.37 9.83 -7.14
N MET A 81 0.48 9.59 -6.14
CA MET A 81 0.21 8.58 -5.12
C MET A 81 -0.93 9.00 -4.19
N ARG A 82 -1.86 8.10 -3.94
CA ARG A 82 -2.99 8.26 -3.02
C ARG A 82 -2.64 7.63 -1.68
N ILE A 83 -2.57 8.44 -0.62
CA ILE A 83 -2.20 7.96 0.72
C ILE A 83 -3.46 7.49 1.43
N GLU A 84 -3.60 6.17 1.64
CA GLU A 84 -4.78 5.55 2.24
C GLU A 84 -4.43 4.93 3.60
N PRO A 85 -4.87 5.55 4.72
CA PRO A 85 -4.71 4.98 6.06
C PRO A 85 -5.32 3.59 6.21
N GLY A 86 -6.45 3.33 5.57
CA GLY A 86 -7.19 2.07 5.69
C GLY A 86 -6.44 0.82 5.22
N ILE A 87 -5.31 0.96 4.51
CA ILE A 87 -4.41 -0.13 4.11
C ILE A 87 -3.10 -0.17 4.93
N PHE A 88 -3.03 0.52 6.07
CA PHE A 88 -1.98 0.32 7.08
C PHE A 88 -2.09 -1.07 7.72
N GLU A 89 -1.00 -1.55 8.33
CA GLU A 89 -0.97 -2.85 9.01
C GLU A 89 -1.84 -2.88 10.27
N CYS A 90 -1.86 -4.02 10.97
CA CYS A 90 -2.71 -4.18 12.16
C CYS A 90 -2.24 -3.22 13.25
N THR A 91 -3.16 -2.36 13.73
CA THR A 91 -2.90 -1.39 14.79
C THR A 91 -2.68 -2.07 16.14
N GLY A 92 -3.23 -3.28 16.34
CA GLY A 92 -2.95 -4.15 17.48
C GLY A 92 -1.48 -4.46 17.71
N TRP A 93 -0.62 -4.26 16.70
CA TRP A 93 0.84 -4.48 16.82
C TRP A 93 1.59 -3.29 17.41
N TYR A 94 0.89 -2.20 17.76
CA TYR A 94 1.45 -0.94 18.28
C TYR A 94 1.10 -0.70 19.75
N THR A 95 1.07 -1.73 20.59
CA THR A 95 0.90 -1.57 22.04
C THR A 95 2.20 -1.15 22.72
N ALA A 96 2.09 -0.31 23.76
CA ALA A 96 3.23 0.03 24.60
C ALA A 96 3.65 -1.18 25.44
N ALA A 97 4.95 -1.47 25.52
CA ALA A 97 5.50 -2.61 26.25
C ALA A 97 5.14 -2.66 27.76
N GLU A 98 4.63 -1.56 28.32
CA GLU A 98 4.31 -1.41 29.74
C GLU A 98 2.80 -1.49 30.04
N SER A 99 1.94 -1.50 29.01
CA SER A 99 0.48 -1.69 29.18
C SER A 99 -0.16 -2.09 27.86
N ASP A 100 -0.81 -3.26 27.83
CA ASP A 100 -1.52 -3.79 26.65
C ASP A 100 -2.70 -2.90 26.18
N ASP A 101 -3.06 -1.87 26.94
CA ASP A 101 -4.19 -0.97 26.66
C ASP A 101 -3.79 0.39 26.02
N ILE A 102 -2.49 0.72 25.90
CA ILE A 102 -2.05 2.01 25.32
C ILE A 102 -1.52 1.81 23.90
N LEU A 103 -2.35 2.22 22.94
CA LEU A 103 -1.98 2.28 21.52
C LEU A 103 -0.98 3.43 21.27
N THR A 104 0.20 3.09 20.76
CA THR A 104 1.26 4.04 20.38
C THR A 104 1.45 4.03 18.86
N MET A 105 0.56 4.72 18.15
CA MET A 105 0.62 4.80 16.69
C MET A 105 1.85 5.59 16.19
N PRO A 106 2.44 5.20 15.06
CA PRO A 106 3.44 6.03 14.41
C PRO A 106 2.84 7.39 14.02
N ARG A 107 3.60 8.46 14.24
CA ARG A 107 3.29 9.73 13.58
C ARG A 107 3.69 9.59 12.13
N PHE A 108 2.75 9.54 11.19
CA PHE A 108 3.06 9.54 9.76
C PHE A 108 3.41 10.93 9.24
N MET A 109 4.03 10.99 8.06
CA MET A 109 4.31 12.27 7.41
C MET A 109 3.01 13.00 7.06
N THR A 110 2.95 14.28 7.43
CA THR A 110 1.86 15.16 6.99
C THR A 110 1.94 15.41 5.47
N LYS A 111 0.84 15.87 4.85
CA LYS A 111 0.83 16.31 3.45
C LYS A 111 1.95 17.33 3.15
N LYS A 112 2.23 18.23 4.10
CA LYS A 112 3.33 19.20 4.00
C LYS A 112 4.69 18.51 3.97
N GLU A 113 4.97 17.64 4.94
CA GLU A 113 6.23 16.89 5.00
C GLU A 113 6.43 16.02 3.75
N LEU A 114 5.37 15.38 3.24
CA LEU A 114 5.46 14.61 2.00
C LEU A 114 5.90 15.48 0.80
N LEU A 115 5.33 16.68 0.67
CA LEU A 115 5.67 17.61 -0.41
C LEU A 115 7.08 18.21 -0.27
N GLU A 116 7.51 18.54 0.95
CA GLU A 116 8.87 19.04 1.22
C GLU A 116 9.93 17.96 0.89
N ASN A 117 9.58 16.69 1.10
CA ASN A 117 10.38 15.55 0.66
C ASN A 117 10.21 15.19 -0.83
N LYS A 118 9.47 16.00 -1.59
CA LYS A 118 9.25 15.85 -3.04
C LYS A 118 8.51 14.58 -3.45
N TYR A 119 7.75 13.96 -2.54
CA TYR A 119 6.86 12.87 -2.93
C TYR A 119 5.67 13.42 -3.74
N VAL A 120 5.40 12.77 -4.88
CA VAL A 120 4.31 13.17 -5.78
C VAL A 120 3.01 12.52 -5.30
N VAL A 121 2.26 13.26 -4.48
CA VAL A 121 1.00 12.81 -3.87
C VAL A 121 -0.23 13.49 -4.48
N ASP A 122 -1.35 12.77 -4.52
CA ASP A 122 -2.64 13.28 -4.97
C ASP A 122 -3.26 14.12 -3.86
N LYS A 123 -3.24 15.45 -4.04
CA LYS A 123 -3.77 16.39 -3.05
C LYS A 123 -5.30 16.37 -2.96
N ASN A 124 -5.97 15.89 -4.00
CA ASN A 124 -7.43 15.87 -4.12
C ASN A 124 -8.03 14.53 -3.71
N TYR A 125 -7.18 13.54 -3.43
CA TYR A 125 -7.63 12.27 -2.92
C TYR A 125 -8.18 12.43 -1.50
N HIS A 126 -9.37 11.89 -1.30
CA HIS A 126 -10.02 11.75 -0.01
C HIS A 126 -9.97 10.28 0.37
N GLU A 127 -9.34 10.01 1.50
CA GLU A 127 -9.17 8.66 2.03
C GLU A 127 -10.53 7.97 2.30
N GLN A 128 -10.59 6.66 2.08
CA GLN A 128 -11.78 5.86 2.44
C GLN A 128 -11.89 5.67 3.95
N MET A 129 -10.75 5.70 4.66
CA MET A 129 -10.69 5.68 6.11
C MET A 129 -9.73 6.76 6.58
N SER A 130 -10.19 7.60 7.50
CA SER A 130 -9.34 8.64 8.06
C SER A 130 -8.29 8.06 9.03
N MET A 131 -7.23 8.84 9.28
CA MET A 131 -6.25 8.52 10.32
C MET A 131 -6.87 8.43 11.72
N VAL A 132 -7.96 9.16 11.98
CA VAL A 132 -8.66 9.15 13.27
C VAL A 132 -9.41 7.83 13.45
N ASP A 133 -10.10 7.38 12.40
CA ASP A 133 -10.85 6.12 12.42
C ASP A 133 -9.93 4.89 12.52
N LEU A 134 -8.73 4.98 11.92
CA LEU A 134 -7.70 3.93 12.03
C LEU A 134 -7.16 3.79 13.46
N CYS A 135 -7.20 4.83 14.29
CA CYS A 135 -6.46 4.90 15.56
C CYS A 135 -7.19 4.21 16.73
N HIS A 136 -7.54 2.93 16.56
CA HIS A 136 -8.06 2.05 17.61
C HIS A 136 -7.27 0.75 17.67
N LEU A 137 -7.35 0.01 18.77
CA LEU A 137 -6.63 -1.24 18.94
C LEU A 137 -7.38 -2.39 18.25
N GLU A 138 -6.93 -2.79 17.06
CA GLU A 138 -7.56 -3.87 16.30
C GLU A 138 -7.05 -5.25 16.68
N ASN A 139 -7.94 -6.24 16.66
CA ASN A 139 -7.57 -7.65 16.49
C ASN A 139 -7.43 -8.02 15.00
N GLU A 140 -6.92 -9.23 14.71
CA GLU A 140 -6.69 -9.69 13.34
C GLU A 140 -7.97 -9.77 12.50
N LEU A 141 -9.13 -10.06 13.10
CA LEU A 141 -10.40 -10.12 12.37
C LEU A 141 -10.86 -8.72 11.94
N GLU A 142 -10.76 -7.74 12.85
CA GLU A 142 -11.07 -6.33 12.55
C GLU A 142 -10.14 -5.80 11.46
N PHE A 143 -8.84 -6.13 11.55
CA PHE A 143 -7.86 -5.80 10.52
C PHE A 143 -8.24 -6.37 9.14
N TYR A 144 -8.69 -7.64 9.07
CA TYR A 144 -9.22 -8.23 7.84
C TYR A 144 -10.43 -7.46 7.30
N GLN A 145 -11.38 -7.14 8.17
CA GLN A 145 -12.62 -6.45 7.80
C GLN A 145 -12.32 -5.05 7.25
N ARG A 146 -11.48 -4.27 7.93
CA ARG A 146 -11.02 -2.95 7.48
C ARG A 146 -10.35 -3.03 6.12
N CYS A 147 -9.32 -3.86 5.97
CA CYS A 147 -8.57 -3.97 4.73
C CYS A 147 -9.45 -4.37 3.56
N HIS A 148 -10.34 -5.34 3.77
CA HIS A 148 -11.31 -5.75 2.76
C HIS A 148 -12.27 -4.62 2.39
N ALA A 149 -12.86 -3.95 3.37
CA ALA A 149 -13.83 -2.88 3.13
C ALA A 149 -13.21 -1.71 2.35
N VAL A 150 -12.05 -1.22 2.78
CA VAL A 150 -11.31 -0.12 2.12
C VAL A 150 -10.95 -0.52 0.69
N THR A 151 -10.38 -1.72 0.50
CA THR A 151 -9.98 -2.19 -0.84
C THR A 151 -11.20 -2.35 -1.75
N ALA A 152 -12.28 -2.96 -1.27
CA ALA A 152 -13.51 -3.14 -2.02
C ALA A 152 -14.14 -1.80 -2.43
N ASN A 153 -14.13 -0.80 -1.54
CA ASN A 153 -14.65 0.53 -1.83
C ASN A 153 -13.80 1.25 -2.89
N ILE A 154 -12.47 1.17 -2.81
CA ILE A 154 -11.56 1.73 -3.82
C ILE A 154 -11.83 1.11 -5.19
N LEU A 155 -11.95 -0.21 -5.25
CA LEU A 155 -12.22 -0.93 -6.49
C LEU A 155 -13.58 -0.55 -7.09
N LYS A 156 -14.65 -0.50 -6.26
CA LYS A 156 -15.98 -0.06 -6.68
C LYS A 156 -16.01 1.39 -7.19
N MET A 157 -15.30 2.29 -6.52
CA MET A 157 -15.17 3.68 -6.95
C MET A 157 -14.57 3.76 -8.36
N HIS A 158 -13.47 3.05 -8.61
CA HIS A 158 -12.83 3.04 -9.92
C HIS A 158 -13.64 2.33 -11.00
N GLU A 159 -14.39 1.28 -10.64
CA GLU A 159 -15.34 0.63 -11.54
C GLU A 159 -16.45 1.61 -11.95
N GLN A 160 -17.01 2.37 -11.00
CA GLN A 160 -18.03 3.37 -11.29
C GLN A 160 -17.48 4.53 -12.14
N GLU A 161 -16.26 5.00 -11.87
CA GLU A 161 -15.58 6.00 -12.70
C GLU A 161 -15.43 5.52 -14.15
N TYR A 162 -15.04 4.26 -14.34
CA TYR A 162 -14.90 3.63 -15.66
C TYR A 162 -16.25 3.51 -16.38
N ILE A 163 -17.30 3.06 -15.69
CA ILE A 163 -18.66 2.98 -16.26
C ILE A 163 -19.14 4.36 -16.70
N ASN A 164 -18.98 5.38 -15.85
CA ASN A 164 -19.38 6.76 -16.15
C ASN A 164 -18.63 7.30 -17.38
N TYR A 165 -17.33 6.99 -17.51
CA TYR A 165 -16.51 7.38 -18.64
C TYR A 165 -17.02 6.79 -19.96
N ILE A 166 -17.31 5.49 -19.99
CA ILE A 166 -17.87 4.81 -21.17
C ILE A 166 -19.24 5.38 -21.55
N GLN A 167 -20.11 5.60 -20.56
CA GLN A 167 -21.46 6.15 -20.79
C GLN A 167 -21.45 7.55 -21.41
N GLN A 168 -20.38 8.33 -21.19
CA GLN A 168 -20.17 9.65 -21.81
C GLN A 168 -19.67 9.58 -23.26
N GLY A 169 -19.64 8.39 -23.87
CA GLY A 169 -19.27 8.19 -25.28
C GLY A 169 -17.77 8.29 -25.55
N GLN A 170 -16.93 8.29 -24.50
CA GLN A 170 -15.49 8.34 -24.64
C GLN A 170 -14.95 6.89 -24.77
N THR A 171 -14.59 6.50 -25.99
CA THR A 171 -14.12 5.14 -26.31
C THR A 171 -12.59 5.01 -26.31
N SER A 172 -11.87 6.08 -25.97
CA SER A 172 -10.41 6.14 -25.98
C SER A 172 -9.74 5.66 -24.69
N LEU A 173 -10.50 5.27 -23.66
CA LEU A 173 -9.88 4.70 -22.47
C LEU A 173 -9.27 3.34 -22.79
N GLN A 174 -8.14 3.05 -22.17
CA GLN A 174 -7.54 1.73 -22.15
C GLN A 174 -8.57 0.72 -21.61
N GLN A 175 -8.71 -0.42 -22.28
CA GLN A 175 -9.72 -1.44 -21.94
C GLN A 175 -9.55 -2.01 -20.52
N ASN A 176 -8.36 -1.85 -19.91
CA ASN A 176 -8.02 -2.40 -18.61
C ASN A 176 -7.56 -1.28 -17.67
N VAL A 177 -8.07 -1.31 -16.44
CA VAL A 177 -7.65 -0.43 -15.34
C VAL A 177 -6.82 -1.24 -14.34
N HIS A 178 -5.57 -0.84 -14.13
CA HIS A 178 -4.67 -1.47 -13.17
C HIS A 178 -4.42 -0.53 -11.99
N ILE A 179 -4.65 -1.04 -10.78
CA ILE A 179 -4.49 -0.30 -9.53
C ILE A 179 -3.37 -0.96 -8.73
N LEU A 180 -2.33 -0.20 -8.41
CA LEU A 180 -1.21 -0.65 -7.58
C LEU A 180 -1.46 -0.26 -6.13
N PHE A 181 -1.52 -1.24 -5.23
CA PHE A 181 -1.51 -1.03 -3.78
C PHE A 181 -0.11 -1.33 -3.22
N VAL A 182 0.48 -0.38 -2.51
CA VAL A 182 1.77 -0.53 -1.82
C VAL A 182 1.55 -0.42 -0.32
N ALA A 183 1.63 -1.55 0.36
CA ALA A 183 1.30 -1.66 1.78
C ALA A 183 2.28 -2.62 2.48
N HIS A 184 1.77 -3.51 3.34
CA HIS A 184 2.57 -4.40 4.19
C HIS A 184 2.36 -5.86 3.79
N ALA A 185 3.22 -6.75 4.29
CA ALA A 185 3.12 -8.20 4.09
C ALA A 185 1.70 -8.78 4.26
N PRO A 186 0.96 -8.51 5.35
CA PRO A 186 -0.41 -9.01 5.52
C PRO A 186 -1.39 -8.55 4.44
N ASN A 187 -1.18 -7.38 3.83
CA ASN A 187 -2.14 -6.81 2.87
C ASN A 187 -2.24 -7.63 1.59
N LEU A 188 -1.25 -8.46 1.27
CA LEU A 188 -1.35 -9.45 0.20
C LEU A 188 -2.53 -10.41 0.42
N GLU A 189 -2.86 -10.75 1.67
CA GLU A 189 -4.02 -11.58 2.04
C GLU A 189 -5.23 -10.72 2.39
N THR A 190 -5.08 -9.77 3.32
CA THR A 190 -6.22 -9.06 3.93
C THR A 190 -6.96 -8.18 2.93
N CYS A 191 -6.28 -7.64 1.91
CA CYS A 191 -6.92 -6.86 0.86
C CYS A 191 -7.54 -7.72 -0.24
N THR A 192 -7.14 -8.99 -0.43
CA THR A 192 -7.46 -9.77 -1.64
C THR A 192 -8.32 -11.00 -1.38
N ARG A 193 -8.13 -11.68 -0.25
CA ARG A 193 -8.68 -13.02 0.00
C ARG A 193 -10.20 -13.06 -0.10
N LYS A 194 -10.87 -12.15 0.59
CA LYS A 194 -12.34 -12.08 0.59
C LYS A 194 -12.91 -11.61 -0.74
N LEU A 195 -12.22 -10.71 -1.45
CA LEU A 195 -12.58 -10.33 -2.83
C LEU A 195 -12.59 -11.54 -3.76
N CYS A 196 -11.68 -12.48 -3.54
CA CYS A 196 -11.58 -13.73 -4.30
C CYS A 196 -12.51 -14.85 -3.79
N GLY A 197 -13.41 -14.56 -2.85
CA GLY A 197 -14.36 -15.51 -2.28
C GLY A 197 -13.79 -16.39 -1.15
N GLY A 198 -12.53 -16.17 -0.74
CA GLY A 198 -11.96 -16.82 0.44
C GLY A 198 -12.62 -16.32 1.74
N LYS A 199 -12.56 -17.15 2.79
CA LYS A 199 -12.95 -16.73 4.16
C LYS A 199 -11.77 -16.05 4.84
N PHE A 200 -12.02 -15.10 5.74
CA PHE A 200 -10.97 -14.56 6.61
C PHE A 200 -10.31 -15.67 7.42
N ARG A 201 -9.01 -15.53 7.68
CA ARG A 201 -8.21 -16.48 8.47
C ARG A 201 -7.36 -15.72 9.51
N PRO A 202 -7.98 -15.05 10.50
CA PRO A 202 -7.25 -14.29 11.51
C PRO A 202 -6.22 -15.15 12.24
N ASP A 203 -6.60 -16.37 12.65
CA ASP A 203 -5.76 -17.28 13.44
C ASP A 203 -4.48 -17.74 12.72
N THR A 204 -4.51 -17.82 11.37
CA THR A 204 -3.34 -18.26 10.59
C THR A 204 -2.56 -17.11 9.98
N LEU A 205 -3.04 -15.86 10.08
CA LEU A 205 -2.41 -14.70 9.47
C LEU A 205 -0.94 -14.53 9.89
N PRO A 206 -0.56 -14.69 11.17
CA PRO A 206 0.85 -14.61 11.58
C PRO A 206 1.76 -15.63 10.88
N HIS A 207 1.25 -16.82 10.56
CA HIS A 207 2.02 -17.86 9.85
C HIS A 207 2.17 -17.55 8.37
N VAL A 208 1.13 -17.00 7.76
CA VAL A 208 1.15 -16.55 6.37
C VAL A 208 2.19 -15.44 6.19
N ILE A 209 2.15 -14.40 7.02
CA ILE A 209 2.99 -13.21 6.80
C ILE A 209 4.48 -13.42 7.03
N ARG A 210 4.89 -14.41 7.84
CA ARG A 210 6.31 -14.70 8.13
C ARG A 210 7.11 -15.15 6.91
N ASN A 211 6.42 -15.60 5.87
CA ASN A 211 7.01 -16.15 4.66
C ASN A 211 6.91 -15.16 3.48
N VAL A 212 6.55 -13.90 3.74
CA VAL A 212 6.44 -12.85 2.71
C VAL A 212 7.73 -12.02 2.66
N ASP A 213 8.45 -12.12 1.55
CA ASP A 213 9.63 -11.29 1.29
C ASP A 213 9.25 -9.85 0.88
N PHE A 214 10.21 -8.94 1.01
CA PHE A 214 10.04 -7.56 0.51
C PHE A 214 9.72 -7.54 -0.99
N LEU A 215 8.85 -6.60 -1.40
CA LEU A 215 8.40 -6.41 -2.79
C LEU A 215 7.66 -7.62 -3.40
N THR A 216 7.20 -8.56 -2.57
CA THR A 216 6.25 -9.58 -2.99
C THR A 216 4.97 -8.95 -3.53
N MET A 217 4.44 -9.48 -4.62
CA MET A 217 3.23 -9.00 -5.27
C MET A 217 2.16 -10.08 -5.36
N THR A 218 0.90 -9.69 -5.19
CA THR A 218 -0.28 -10.51 -5.47
C THR A 218 -1.13 -9.78 -6.51
N VAL A 219 -1.62 -10.53 -7.49
CA VAL A 219 -2.45 -10.05 -8.60
C VAL A 219 -3.81 -10.73 -8.54
N ILE A 220 -4.85 -9.91 -8.46
CA ILE A 220 -6.24 -10.31 -8.63
C ILE A 220 -6.81 -9.53 -9.82
N GLU A 221 -7.77 -10.10 -10.52
CA GLU A 221 -8.42 -9.43 -11.66
C GLU A 221 -9.93 -9.69 -11.69
N LYS A 222 -10.64 -8.80 -12.36
CA LYS A 222 -12.06 -8.91 -12.65
C LYS A 222 -12.22 -8.79 -14.17
N THR A 223 -12.68 -9.85 -14.82
CA THR A 223 -12.76 -9.92 -16.30
C THR A 223 -14.10 -9.48 -16.87
N ASP A 224 -15.16 -9.46 -16.05
CA ASP A 224 -16.49 -9.00 -16.41
C ASP A 224 -17.03 -8.13 -15.28
N ASN A 225 -17.46 -6.91 -15.60
CA ASN A 225 -18.04 -5.98 -14.64
C ASN A 225 -19.33 -6.55 -14.02
N ASN A 226 -20.03 -7.45 -14.71
CA ASN A 226 -21.22 -8.14 -14.20
C ASN A 226 -20.89 -9.28 -13.22
N CYS A 227 -19.63 -9.72 -13.13
CA CYS A 227 -19.21 -10.75 -12.19
C CYS A 227 -18.78 -10.10 -10.87
N GLU A 228 -19.47 -10.36 -9.76
CA GLU A 228 -19.09 -9.75 -8.47
C GLU A 228 -17.72 -10.22 -7.92
N LYS A 229 -17.20 -11.33 -8.45
CA LYS A 229 -16.06 -12.04 -7.87
C LYS A 229 -14.74 -11.67 -8.56
N TRP A 230 -13.76 -11.28 -7.76
CA TRP A 230 -12.37 -11.15 -8.21
C TRP A 230 -11.73 -12.53 -8.33
N ILE A 231 -10.85 -12.69 -9.30
CA ILE A 231 -10.14 -13.94 -9.56
C ILE A 231 -8.69 -13.73 -9.16
N PHE A 232 -8.20 -14.58 -8.26
CA PHE A 232 -6.77 -14.66 -7.99
C PHE A 232 -6.04 -15.20 -9.22
N ARG A 233 -4.96 -14.51 -9.61
CA ARG A 233 -4.16 -14.92 -10.77
C ARG A 233 -2.80 -15.44 -10.38
N ARG A 234 -2.10 -14.66 -9.56
CA ARG A 234 -0.75 -15.00 -9.17
C ARG A 234 -0.39 -14.30 -7.89
N SER A 235 0.46 -14.94 -7.12
CA SER A 235 1.27 -14.29 -6.11
C SER A 235 2.71 -14.73 -6.29
N SER A 236 3.66 -13.89 -5.94
CA SER A 236 5.05 -14.32 -5.73
C SER A 236 5.23 -15.03 -4.38
N PHE A 237 4.15 -15.15 -3.59
CA PHE A 237 4.12 -15.73 -2.26
C PHE A 237 3.24 -16.98 -2.15
N TYR A 238 2.00 -16.96 -2.65
CA TYR A 238 1.16 -18.16 -2.71
C TYR A 238 1.50 -19.05 -3.92
N GLY A 239 1.66 -20.35 -3.66
CA GLY A 239 1.55 -21.40 -4.67
C GLY A 239 0.08 -21.68 -5.01
N ASP A 240 -0.31 -22.95 -5.11
CA ASP A 240 -1.69 -23.36 -5.46
C ASP A 240 -2.72 -23.19 -4.31
N GLU A 241 -2.29 -22.78 -3.10
CA GLU A 241 -3.11 -22.78 -1.87
C GLU A 241 -3.86 -21.46 -1.57
N PHE A 242 -4.11 -20.63 -2.58
CA PHE A 242 -4.80 -19.34 -2.40
C PHE A 242 -6.27 -19.51 -1.97
#